data_AF-A0A6C0P688-F1
#
_entry.id   AF-A0A6C0P688-F1
#
_cell.length_a   1.000
_cell.length_b   1.000
_cell.length_c   1.000
_cell.angle_alpha   90.00
_cell.angle_beta   90.00
_cell.angle_gamma   90.00
#
_symmetry.space_group_name_H-M   'P 1'
#
loop_
_entity.id
_entity.type
_entity.pdbx_description
1 polymer ?
#
loop_
_entity_poly.entity_id
_entity_poly.type
_entity_poly.pdbx_seq_one_letter_code
_entity_poly.pdbx_strand_id
1 'polypeptide(L)'
;MGNEQIGVMIKQGPQSWGIIQQVNGTASIAMSGIWSANEACKSPQVYARVVREDSAEMIVAWVAAEMGEGQAWTIRLDHVPAGGLYRIETCLQIANAEPEGERSVVGLEWAMRGDMIHHVGVGDLWVIAGQSNAAGYGKGPVNDPPEMGIHLLRNNGNWDLATHPFNESTNTIHIENREGGNPGHSPFLAFARMIKRKTGYPVGLVQTALGGSPLRSWNPQEEGTLYRNMVNIVQSVGGTVKGVLWYQGCSDCNPEECHTYGERFGAMVSEWRRDLQDAGLPFITVQLNRHTASPAMNDAEADRSWGTLREQQRTAALMMDHVTVVPAIDCPLSDEIHNSPAGNLLIGERMARAALATVYGQNLHYRAPIISNARLSSDAAGGTTVELEFGDVGGYLLHTGPSQSVFTLEDEDGNVDVLEWYISGKDTIHIKPGRPLQGQLYVNGAYERNPAAYFPLDSLTYMPVLSFYHFPVH
;
A
#
# COMPACT_ATOMS: atom_id res chain seq x y z
N MET A 1 5.87 -36.06 -35.64
CA MET A 1 6.92 -35.82 -34.63
C MET A 1 6.35 -34.78 -33.69
N GLY A 2 6.33 -35.06 -32.38
CA GLY A 2 5.80 -34.12 -31.40
C GLY A 2 6.60 -32.80 -31.46
N ASN A 3 5.96 -31.69 -31.12
CA ASN A 3 6.60 -30.38 -31.04
C ASN A 3 7.46 -30.30 -29.77
N GLU A 4 8.45 -31.19 -29.63
CA GLU A 4 9.31 -31.25 -28.46
C GLU A 4 10.21 -30.02 -28.42
N GLN A 5 10.18 -29.33 -27.28
CA GLN A 5 10.91 -28.08 -27.07
C GLN A 5 12.41 -28.39 -26.88
N ILE A 6 13.25 -27.76 -27.68
CA ILE A 6 14.70 -27.97 -27.73
C ILE A 6 15.45 -26.82 -27.07
N GLY A 7 16.65 -27.04 -26.57
CA GLY A 7 17.47 -26.03 -25.88
C GLY A 7 17.14 -25.89 -24.40
N VAL A 8 17.31 -24.71 -23.80
CA VAL A 8 17.08 -24.48 -22.36
C VAL A 8 15.62 -24.18 -22.08
N MET A 9 15.00 -24.88 -21.14
CA MET A 9 13.65 -24.63 -20.67
C MET A 9 13.66 -24.26 -19.19
N ILE A 10 13.08 -23.11 -18.84
CA ILE A 10 12.99 -22.65 -17.45
C ILE A 10 11.78 -23.31 -16.80
N LYS A 11 11.98 -23.93 -15.62
CA LYS A 11 10.91 -24.57 -14.85
C LYS A 11 10.60 -23.82 -13.55
N GLN A 12 11.59 -23.13 -12.98
CA GLN A 12 11.42 -22.25 -11.84
C GLN A 12 12.25 -20.99 -12.06
N GLY A 13 11.69 -19.84 -11.67
CA GLY A 13 12.29 -18.53 -11.88
C GLY A 13 11.24 -17.42 -11.80
N PRO A 14 11.63 -16.15 -12.05
CA PRO A 14 10.66 -15.07 -12.12
C PRO A 14 9.70 -15.27 -13.31
N GLN A 15 8.51 -14.71 -13.18
CA GLN A 15 7.56 -14.64 -14.29
C GLN A 15 7.85 -13.41 -15.16
N SER A 16 7.38 -13.42 -16.41
CA SER A 16 7.31 -12.19 -17.18
C SER A 16 6.47 -11.16 -16.45
N TRP A 17 6.82 -9.87 -16.57
CA TRP A 17 6.24 -8.77 -15.76
C TRP A 17 6.55 -8.85 -14.24
N GLY A 18 7.30 -9.84 -13.77
CA GLY A 18 7.65 -9.97 -12.36
C GLY A 18 8.48 -8.79 -11.85
N ILE A 19 8.17 -8.32 -10.65
CA ILE A 19 9.04 -7.41 -9.89
C ILE A 19 9.73 -8.22 -8.78
N ILE A 20 11.04 -8.10 -8.70
CA ILE A 20 11.87 -8.74 -7.69
C ILE A 20 12.25 -7.67 -6.66
N GLN A 21 11.98 -7.92 -5.38
CA GLN A 21 12.30 -6.99 -4.30
C GLN A 21 13.82 -6.74 -4.25
N GLN A 22 14.20 -5.48 -4.39
CA GLN A 22 15.58 -5.03 -4.25
C GLN A 22 15.97 -4.86 -2.78
N VAL A 23 17.24 -5.11 -2.49
CA VAL A 23 17.90 -4.78 -1.23
C VAL A 23 19.15 -3.97 -1.57
N ASN A 24 19.25 -2.75 -1.01
CA ASN A 24 20.36 -1.82 -1.22
C ASN A 24 20.68 -1.56 -2.72
N GLY A 25 19.66 -1.45 -3.55
CA GLY A 25 19.76 -1.12 -4.97
C GLY A 25 20.09 -2.31 -5.87
N THR A 26 20.02 -3.55 -5.38
CA THR A 26 20.26 -4.77 -6.19
C THR A 26 19.35 -5.92 -5.79
N ALA A 27 19.25 -6.96 -6.63
CA ALA A 27 18.65 -8.23 -6.28
C ALA A 27 19.40 -9.41 -6.91
N SER A 28 19.11 -10.62 -6.42
CA SER A 28 19.55 -11.87 -7.02
C SER A 28 18.38 -12.55 -7.72
N ILE A 29 18.65 -13.18 -8.86
CA ILE A 29 17.66 -13.94 -9.62
C ILE A 29 18.09 -15.40 -9.65
N ALA A 30 17.31 -16.27 -9.03
CA ALA A 30 17.52 -17.71 -9.07
C ALA A 30 16.60 -18.35 -10.11
N MET A 31 17.13 -19.27 -10.90
CA MET A 31 16.36 -20.05 -11.87
C MET A 31 16.82 -21.50 -11.91
N SER A 32 15.92 -22.39 -12.26
CA SER A 32 16.22 -23.78 -12.53
C SER A 32 15.36 -24.31 -13.67
N GLY A 33 15.81 -25.40 -14.28
CA GLY A 33 15.07 -25.97 -15.38
C GLY A 33 15.68 -27.24 -15.92
N ILE A 34 15.32 -27.50 -17.18
CA ILE A 34 15.86 -28.62 -17.95
C ILE A 34 16.43 -28.10 -19.26
N TRP A 35 17.30 -28.88 -19.89
CA TRP A 35 17.76 -28.62 -21.26
C TRP A 35 17.52 -29.86 -22.14
N SER A 36 17.37 -29.66 -23.44
CA SER A 36 17.23 -30.75 -24.41
C SER A 36 18.00 -30.42 -25.69
N ALA A 37 18.45 -31.43 -26.41
CA ALA A 37 19.13 -31.26 -27.69
C ALA A 37 18.72 -32.39 -28.65
N ASN A 38 18.69 -32.07 -29.96
CA ASN A 38 18.30 -33.02 -31.00
C ASN A 38 19.37 -34.08 -31.31
N GLU A 39 20.61 -33.83 -30.89
CA GLU A 39 21.76 -34.69 -31.15
C GLU A 39 22.46 -35.06 -29.83
N ALA A 40 23.17 -36.18 -29.84
CA ALA A 40 23.94 -36.64 -28.69
C ALA A 40 25.01 -35.60 -28.30
N CYS A 41 24.79 -34.90 -27.19
CA CYS A 41 25.67 -33.86 -26.69
C CYS A 41 26.78 -34.45 -25.83
N LYS A 42 28.04 -34.10 -26.12
CA LYS A 42 29.20 -34.52 -25.31
C LYS A 42 29.44 -33.61 -24.11
N SER A 43 29.22 -32.30 -24.25
CA SER A 43 29.52 -31.31 -23.22
C SER A 43 28.48 -30.17 -23.25
N PRO A 44 27.25 -30.42 -22.78
CA PRO A 44 26.22 -29.40 -22.69
C PRO A 44 26.53 -28.41 -21.56
N GLN A 45 26.37 -27.12 -21.82
CA GLN A 45 26.48 -26.08 -20.80
C GLN A 45 25.38 -25.04 -20.98
N VAL A 46 24.56 -24.86 -19.95
CA VAL A 46 23.56 -23.79 -19.91
C VAL A 46 24.22 -22.50 -19.46
N TYR A 47 23.85 -21.38 -20.10
CA TYR A 47 24.20 -20.03 -19.68
C TYR A 47 22.95 -19.18 -19.54
N ALA A 48 23.01 -18.18 -18.67
CA ALA A 48 22.03 -17.11 -18.63
C ALA A 48 22.69 -15.74 -18.54
N ARG A 49 21.99 -14.70 -19.00
CA ARG A 49 22.39 -13.30 -18.86
C ARG A 49 21.19 -12.41 -18.60
N VAL A 50 21.45 -11.18 -18.17
CA VAL A 50 20.43 -10.14 -18.02
C VAL A 50 20.76 -8.98 -18.94
N VAL A 51 19.79 -8.55 -19.74
CA VAL A 51 19.92 -7.39 -20.63
C VAL A 51 18.80 -6.40 -20.37
N ARG A 52 19.08 -5.13 -20.58
CA ARG A 52 18.07 -4.06 -20.53
C ARG A 52 17.25 -4.09 -21.81
N GLU A 53 15.92 -4.06 -21.70
CA GLU A 53 15.05 -4.26 -22.87
C GLU A 53 15.03 -3.07 -23.83
N ASP A 54 15.19 -1.85 -23.31
CA ASP A 54 15.11 -0.61 -24.09
C ASP A 54 16.35 -0.34 -24.96
N SER A 55 17.48 -0.94 -24.62
CA SER A 55 18.81 -0.60 -25.18
C SER A 55 19.63 -1.82 -25.56
N ALA A 56 19.20 -3.02 -25.16
CA ALA A 56 19.99 -4.25 -25.23
C ALA A 56 21.32 -4.19 -24.46
N GLU A 57 21.48 -3.22 -23.56
CA GLU A 57 22.65 -3.11 -22.69
C GLU A 57 22.78 -4.38 -21.84
N MET A 58 23.98 -4.94 -21.79
CA MET A 58 24.28 -6.12 -20.99
C MET A 58 24.47 -5.72 -19.53
N ILE A 59 23.55 -6.15 -18.67
CA ILE A 59 23.54 -5.81 -17.25
C ILE A 59 24.30 -6.87 -16.45
N VAL A 60 24.03 -8.13 -16.75
CA VAL A 60 24.82 -9.27 -16.27
C VAL A 60 25.29 -10.03 -17.49
N ALA A 61 26.59 -10.30 -17.59
CA ALA A 61 27.16 -11.09 -18.67
C ALA A 61 26.68 -12.54 -18.62
N TRP A 62 27.03 -13.34 -19.63
CA TRP A 62 26.73 -14.76 -19.62
C TRP A 62 27.40 -15.46 -18.42
N VAL A 63 26.58 -16.03 -17.56
CA VAL A 63 26.99 -16.83 -16.40
C VAL A 63 26.68 -18.30 -16.70
N ALA A 64 27.64 -19.18 -16.46
CA ALA A 64 27.43 -20.63 -16.59
C ALA A 64 26.54 -21.14 -15.45
N ALA A 65 25.54 -21.94 -15.79
CA ALA A 65 24.71 -22.65 -14.82
C ALA A 65 25.45 -23.86 -14.22
N GLU A 66 25.06 -24.25 -13.03
CA GLU A 66 25.40 -25.54 -12.46
C GLU A 66 24.57 -26.63 -13.16
N MET A 67 25.27 -27.60 -13.77
CA MET A 67 24.63 -28.71 -14.47
C MET A 67 24.35 -29.84 -13.48
N GLY A 68 23.11 -30.31 -13.44
CA GLY A 68 22.67 -31.41 -12.56
C GLY A 68 22.62 -32.76 -13.27
N GLU A 69 22.08 -33.77 -12.57
CA GLU A 69 21.87 -35.10 -13.16
C GLU A 69 20.90 -35.04 -14.36
N GLY A 70 21.19 -35.86 -15.37
CA GLY A 70 20.40 -35.93 -16.60
C GLY A 70 20.42 -34.60 -17.37
N GLN A 71 19.27 -33.93 -17.39
CA GLN A 71 19.03 -32.69 -18.13
C GLN A 71 18.81 -31.48 -17.22
N ALA A 72 18.98 -31.62 -15.92
CA ALA A 72 18.72 -30.55 -14.97
C ALA A 72 19.80 -29.46 -14.98
N TRP A 73 19.42 -28.23 -14.64
CA TRP A 73 20.35 -27.13 -14.40
C TRP A 73 19.80 -26.15 -13.36
N THR A 74 20.70 -25.46 -12.67
CA THR A 74 20.41 -24.39 -11.70
C THR A 74 21.35 -23.20 -11.92
N ILE A 75 20.86 -21.98 -11.74
CA ILE A 75 21.69 -20.77 -11.84
C ILE A 75 21.21 -19.70 -10.87
N ARG A 76 22.16 -18.89 -10.40
CA ARG A 76 21.91 -17.66 -9.64
C ARG A 76 22.64 -16.51 -10.30
N LEU A 77 21.90 -15.46 -10.64
CA LEU A 77 22.41 -14.21 -11.20
C LEU A 77 22.39 -13.17 -10.10
N ASP A 78 23.55 -12.90 -9.51
CA ASP A 78 23.70 -11.96 -8.39
C ASP A 78 23.95 -10.52 -8.86
N HIS A 79 23.66 -9.57 -7.96
CA HIS A 79 23.94 -8.14 -8.15
C HIS A 79 23.26 -7.52 -9.37
N VAL A 80 22.06 -7.98 -9.73
CA VAL A 80 21.25 -7.31 -10.75
C VAL A 80 20.79 -5.95 -10.18
N PRO A 81 21.16 -4.81 -10.79
CA PRO A 81 20.83 -3.49 -10.26
C PRO A 81 19.33 -3.22 -10.30
N ALA A 82 18.85 -2.47 -9.30
CA ALA A 82 17.49 -1.95 -9.28
C ALA A 82 17.23 -1.08 -10.52
N GLY A 83 16.10 -1.31 -11.16
CA GLY A 83 15.78 -0.76 -12.47
C GLY A 83 15.20 -1.82 -13.41
N GLY A 84 15.36 -1.58 -14.70
CA GLY A 84 14.74 -2.34 -15.76
C GLY A 84 13.79 -1.47 -16.60
N LEU A 85 12.96 -2.07 -17.45
CA LEU A 85 12.70 -3.50 -17.50
C LEU A 85 13.84 -4.30 -18.16
N TYR A 86 14.08 -5.49 -17.61
CA TYR A 86 15.09 -6.43 -18.04
C TYR A 86 14.47 -7.62 -18.77
N ARG A 87 15.23 -8.15 -19.72
CA ARG A 87 15.02 -9.47 -20.31
C ARG A 87 16.10 -10.40 -19.80
N ILE A 88 15.68 -11.55 -19.30
CA ILE A 88 16.57 -12.64 -18.94
C ILE A 88 16.64 -13.58 -20.13
N GLU A 89 17.85 -13.89 -20.58
CA GLU A 89 18.08 -14.75 -21.72
C GLU A 89 18.85 -15.99 -21.28
N THR A 90 18.42 -17.16 -21.74
CA THR A 90 19.15 -18.42 -21.55
C THR A 90 19.58 -19.00 -22.88
N CYS A 91 20.67 -19.76 -22.89
CA CYS A 91 21.11 -20.51 -24.07
C CYS A 91 21.85 -21.79 -23.66
N LEU A 92 21.90 -22.75 -24.58
CA LEU A 92 22.63 -24.00 -24.41
C LEU A 92 23.81 -24.02 -25.38
N GLN A 93 25.02 -24.01 -24.83
CA GLN A 93 26.23 -24.27 -25.59
C GLN A 93 26.42 -25.78 -25.70
N ILE A 94 26.65 -26.25 -26.93
CA ILE A 94 26.97 -27.64 -27.22
C ILE A 94 28.29 -27.65 -27.97
N ALA A 95 29.32 -28.27 -27.41
CA ALA A 95 30.55 -28.51 -28.14
C ALA A 95 30.39 -29.74 -29.06
N ASN A 96 30.37 -29.51 -30.37
CA ASN A 96 30.27 -30.59 -31.38
C ASN A 96 31.64 -31.13 -31.84
N ALA A 97 32.76 -30.53 -31.45
CA ALA A 97 34.11 -30.96 -31.85
C ALA A 97 35.15 -30.69 -30.75
N GLU A 98 36.20 -31.52 -30.69
CA GLU A 98 37.39 -31.20 -29.89
C GLU A 98 38.07 -29.93 -30.43
N PRO A 99 38.62 -29.06 -29.56
CA PRO A 99 39.26 -27.84 -30.02
C PRO A 99 40.54 -28.18 -30.81
N GLU A 100 40.50 -28.06 -32.14
CA GLU A 100 41.71 -28.01 -32.96
C GLU A 100 42.41 -26.65 -32.76
N GLY A 101 43.38 -26.61 -31.86
CA GLY A 101 44.25 -25.44 -31.63
C GLY A 101 43.73 -24.39 -30.65
N GLU A 102 44.54 -23.36 -30.38
CA GLU A 102 44.35 -22.29 -29.36
C GLU A 102 43.09 -21.40 -29.53
N ARG A 103 42.13 -21.75 -30.39
CA ARG A 103 40.83 -21.08 -30.49
C ARG A 103 39.75 -21.86 -29.75
N SER A 104 39.90 -22.00 -28.43
CA SER A 104 38.90 -22.60 -27.54
C SER A 104 38.03 -21.54 -26.87
N VAL A 105 37.23 -20.82 -27.68
CA VAL A 105 36.00 -20.17 -27.21
C VAL A 105 34.99 -20.31 -28.33
N VAL A 106 34.11 -21.31 -28.26
CA VAL A 106 32.94 -21.36 -29.14
C VAL A 106 32.05 -20.18 -28.72
N GLY A 107 32.02 -19.11 -29.51
CA GLY A 107 31.22 -17.92 -29.20
C GLY A 107 29.75 -18.30 -28.96
N LEU A 108 29.14 -17.73 -27.93
CA LEU A 108 27.73 -17.98 -27.58
C LEU A 108 26.74 -17.42 -28.62
N GLU A 109 27.24 -16.76 -29.66
CA GLU A 109 26.44 -16.11 -30.72
C GLU A 109 25.57 -17.09 -31.51
N TRP A 110 26.00 -18.36 -31.60
CA TRP A 110 25.26 -19.44 -32.26
C TRP A 110 24.88 -20.56 -31.30
N ALA A 111 24.85 -20.28 -29.99
CA ALA A 111 24.37 -21.23 -29.00
C ALA A 111 22.89 -21.60 -29.28
N MET A 112 22.50 -22.82 -28.91
CA MET A 112 21.13 -23.28 -29.06
C MET A 112 20.20 -22.44 -28.17
N ARG A 113 18.99 -22.17 -28.65
CA ARG A 113 18.00 -21.32 -27.98
C ARG A 113 17.74 -21.73 -26.53
N GLY A 114 17.40 -20.76 -25.70
CA GLY A 114 16.79 -20.99 -24.40
C GLY A 114 15.52 -20.15 -24.24
N ASP A 115 14.72 -20.49 -23.25
CA ASP A 115 13.58 -19.66 -22.86
C ASP A 115 14.07 -18.28 -22.41
N MET A 116 13.27 -17.26 -22.67
CA MET A 116 13.50 -15.88 -22.25
C MET A 116 12.36 -15.43 -21.35
N ILE A 117 12.69 -14.59 -20.36
CA ILE A 117 11.70 -13.97 -19.47
C ILE A 117 11.76 -12.46 -19.71
N HIS A 118 10.61 -11.86 -20.00
CA HIS A 118 10.50 -10.47 -20.42
C HIS A 118 9.94 -9.58 -19.31
N HIS A 119 10.20 -8.28 -19.43
CA HIS A 119 9.57 -7.27 -18.60
C HIS A 119 9.83 -7.43 -17.09
N VAL A 120 10.98 -7.99 -16.71
CA VAL A 120 11.35 -8.20 -15.30
C VAL A 120 11.88 -6.88 -14.72
N GLY A 121 11.35 -6.46 -13.58
CA GLY A 121 11.90 -5.32 -12.84
C GLY A 121 12.61 -5.76 -11.57
N VAL A 122 13.69 -5.07 -11.21
CA VAL A 122 14.26 -5.14 -9.86
C VAL A 122 13.88 -3.85 -9.15
N GLY A 123 13.01 -3.94 -8.15
CA GLY A 123 12.31 -2.78 -7.62
C GLY A 123 11.69 -3.03 -6.25
N ASP A 124 10.64 -2.30 -5.92
CA ASP A 124 10.00 -2.38 -4.60
C ASP A 124 8.62 -3.04 -4.69
N LEU A 125 8.39 -4.04 -3.85
CA LEU A 125 7.12 -4.75 -3.69
C LEU A 125 6.29 -4.14 -2.57
N TRP A 126 5.03 -3.84 -2.83
CA TRP A 126 4.10 -3.28 -1.84
C TRP A 126 2.86 -4.17 -1.70
N VAL A 127 2.56 -4.57 -0.48
CA VAL A 127 1.34 -5.34 -0.17
C VAL A 127 0.16 -4.38 -0.05
N ILE A 128 -0.94 -4.68 -0.74
CA ILE A 128 -2.21 -4.00 -0.57
C ILE A 128 -3.08 -4.89 0.30
N ALA A 129 -3.48 -4.37 1.47
CA ALA A 129 -4.27 -5.08 2.46
C ALA A 129 -5.38 -4.20 3.04
N GLY A 130 -6.39 -4.86 3.59
CA GLY A 130 -7.58 -4.22 4.16
C GLY A 130 -8.86 -4.63 3.44
N GLN A 131 -9.82 -3.70 3.35
CA GLN A 131 -11.17 -4.02 2.90
C GLN A 131 -11.55 -3.43 1.53
N SER A 132 -12.83 -3.20 1.26
CA SER A 132 -13.35 -2.75 -0.04
C SER A 132 -12.69 -1.48 -0.60
N ASN A 133 -12.36 -0.49 0.24
CA ASN A 133 -11.62 0.69 -0.20
C ASN A 133 -10.16 0.38 -0.61
N ALA A 134 -9.55 -0.68 -0.07
CA ALA A 134 -8.25 -1.22 -0.51
C ALA A 134 -8.38 -2.18 -1.71
N ALA A 135 -9.44 -2.99 -1.79
CA ALA A 135 -9.70 -3.81 -2.97
C ALA A 135 -9.95 -2.94 -4.22
N GLY A 136 -10.55 -1.76 -3.98
CA GLY A 136 -10.92 -0.79 -4.99
C GLY A 136 -12.38 -0.97 -5.39
N TYR A 137 -13.26 -0.13 -4.85
CA TYR A 137 -14.70 -0.10 -5.20
C TYR A 137 -15.11 1.25 -5.81
N GLY A 138 -14.13 2.07 -6.20
CA GLY A 138 -14.42 3.37 -6.80
C GLY A 138 -15.07 3.24 -8.17
N LYS A 139 -16.19 3.93 -8.37
CA LYS A 139 -16.99 3.93 -9.61
C LYS A 139 -16.99 5.31 -10.23
N GLY A 140 -16.91 5.34 -11.56
CA GLY A 140 -16.93 6.56 -12.36
C GLY A 140 -15.67 6.73 -13.21
N PRO A 141 -15.69 7.66 -14.17
CA PRO A 141 -14.56 7.91 -15.05
C PRO A 141 -13.47 8.73 -14.35
N VAL A 142 -12.21 8.38 -14.60
CA VAL A 142 -11.04 9.19 -14.26
C VAL A 142 -9.89 8.83 -15.21
N ASN A 143 -8.95 9.76 -15.41
CA ASN A 143 -7.73 9.47 -16.16
C ASN A 143 -6.64 8.93 -15.23
N ASP A 144 -6.49 7.62 -15.16
CA ASP A 144 -5.44 6.94 -14.40
C ASP A 144 -4.82 5.78 -15.23
N PRO A 145 -4.05 6.08 -16.30
CA PRO A 145 -3.60 5.07 -17.25
C PRO A 145 -2.48 4.16 -16.70
N PRO A 146 -2.35 2.92 -17.20
CA PRO A 146 -1.20 2.07 -16.88
C PRO A 146 0.13 2.71 -17.26
N GLU A 147 1.20 2.33 -16.57
CA GLU A 147 2.55 2.82 -16.81
C GLU A 147 3.57 1.68 -16.70
N MET A 148 4.43 1.51 -17.71
CA MET A 148 5.50 0.49 -17.70
C MET A 148 6.37 0.60 -16.44
N GLY A 149 6.76 -0.53 -15.86
CA GLY A 149 7.48 -0.58 -14.59
C GLY A 149 6.59 -0.45 -13.36
N ILE A 150 5.26 -0.43 -13.52
CA ILE A 150 4.29 -0.61 -12.44
C ILE A 150 3.49 -1.87 -12.75
N HIS A 151 3.76 -2.94 -12.02
CA HIS A 151 3.17 -4.24 -12.29
C HIS A 151 2.34 -4.71 -11.09
N LEU A 152 1.36 -5.55 -11.37
CA LEU A 152 0.42 -6.07 -10.39
C LEU A 152 0.48 -7.60 -10.44
N LEU A 153 0.68 -8.22 -9.28
CA LEU A 153 0.40 -9.64 -9.13
C LEU A 153 -1.13 -9.79 -9.04
N ARG A 154 -1.73 -10.38 -10.07
CA ARG A 154 -3.17 -10.64 -10.13
C ARG A 154 -3.53 -11.81 -9.21
N ASN A 155 -4.80 -11.88 -8.82
CA ASN A 155 -5.32 -12.97 -8.00
C ASN A 155 -5.25 -14.36 -8.68
N ASN A 156 -4.99 -14.42 -10.00
CA ASN A 156 -4.74 -15.67 -10.72
C ASN A 156 -3.29 -16.18 -10.64
N GLY A 157 -2.44 -15.50 -9.85
CA GLY A 157 -1.04 -15.86 -9.63
C GLY A 157 -0.06 -15.37 -10.69
N ASN A 158 -0.53 -14.63 -11.71
CA ASN A 158 0.31 -14.09 -12.77
C ASN A 158 0.59 -12.60 -12.59
N TRP A 159 1.82 -12.21 -12.92
CA TRP A 159 2.19 -10.80 -13.04
C TRP A 159 1.65 -10.18 -14.33
N ASP A 160 1.22 -8.93 -14.23
CA ASP A 160 0.64 -8.16 -15.35
C ASP A 160 0.99 -6.67 -15.21
N LEU A 161 0.84 -5.92 -16.30
CA LEU A 161 0.89 -4.46 -16.25
C LEU A 161 -0.27 -3.95 -15.38
N ALA A 162 0.03 -3.14 -14.36
CA ALA A 162 -0.97 -2.71 -13.40
C ALA A 162 -2.06 -1.85 -14.07
N THR A 163 -3.29 -2.36 -14.06
CA THR A 163 -4.50 -1.67 -14.52
C THR A 163 -5.67 -1.97 -13.60
N HIS A 164 -6.57 -1.00 -13.42
CA HIS A 164 -7.82 -1.24 -12.70
C HIS A 164 -8.77 -2.17 -13.47
N PRO A 165 -9.61 -2.94 -12.76
CA PRO A 165 -9.64 -3.08 -11.30
C PRO A 165 -8.54 -4.00 -10.76
N PHE A 166 -8.02 -3.72 -9.57
CA PHE A 166 -6.87 -4.45 -9.01
C PHE A 166 -7.28 -5.80 -8.41
N ASN A 167 -8.36 -5.84 -7.63
CA ASN A 167 -8.81 -7.06 -6.94
C ASN A 167 -9.78 -7.90 -7.79
N GLU A 168 -9.58 -7.93 -9.10
CA GLU A 168 -10.44 -8.70 -10.00
C GLU A 168 -10.23 -10.22 -9.79
N SER A 169 -11.31 -10.99 -9.95
CA SER A 169 -11.39 -12.39 -9.52
C SER A 169 -11.29 -13.40 -10.67
N THR A 170 -10.96 -12.98 -11.89
CA THR A 170 -10.91 -13.85 -13.07
C THR A 170 -9.85 -14.93 -12.88
N ASN A 171 -10.26 -16.21 -12.88
CA ASN A 171 -9.38 -17.36 -12.65
C ASN A 171 -8.56 -17.26 -11.34
N THR A 172 -9.11 -16.61 -10.31
CA THR A 172 -8.39 -16.49 -9.04
C THR A 172 -7.99 -17.87 -8.48
N ILE A 173 -6.74 -17.96 -8.02
CA ILE A 173 -6.21 -19.09 -7.26
C ILE A 173 -6.23 -18.80 -5.75
N HIS A 174 -6.47 -17.54 -5.37
CA HIS A 174 -6.59 -17.07 -3.99
C HIS A 174 -8.08 -16.90 -3.66
N ILE A 175 -8.68 -17.97 -3.15
CA ILE A 175 -10.13 -18.03 -2.92
C ILE A 175 -10.53 -17.19 -1.70
N GLU A 176 -9.61 -17.06 -0.75
CA GLU A 176 -9.78 -16.37 0.53
C GLU A 176 -10.06 -14.88 0.34
N ASN A 177 -9.43 -14.22 -0.64
CA ASN A 177 -9.64 -12.79 -0.94
C ASN A 177 -10.43 -12.56 -2.26
N ARG A 178 -11.21 -13.56 -2.70
CA ARG A 178 -12.03 -13.44 -3.91
C ARG A 178 -13.22 -12.51 -3.69
N GLU A 179 -13.31 -11.45 -4.49
CA GLU A 179 -14.47 -10.55 -4.47
C GLU A 179 -15.75 -11.22 -4.98
N GLY A 180 -16.87 -10.92 -4.31
CA GLY A 180 -18.21 -11.36 -4.73
C GLY A 180 -18.81 -10.53 -5.86
N GLY A 181 -18.32 -9.31 -6.08
CA GLY A 181 -18.73 -8.43 -7.18
C GLY A 181 -17.52 -7.87 -7.93
N ASN A 182 -17.75 -7.26 -9.09
CA ASN A 182 -16.66 -6.64 -9.84
C ASN A 182 -16.13 -5.41 -9.08
N PRO A 183 -14.83 -5.35 -8.78
CA PRO A 183 -14.21 -4.18 -8.19
C PRO A 183 -14.10 -3.05 -9.22
N GLY A 184 -13.66 -1.89 -8.76
CA GLY A 184 -13.42 -0.69 -9.56
C GLY A 184 -12.06 -0.05 -9.27
N HIS A 185 -12.05 1.27 -9.23
CA HIS A 185 -10.84 2.07 -9.02
C HIS A 185 -10.32 1.93 -7.57
N SER A 186 -9.00 1.95 -7.42
CA SER A 186 -8.26 1.90 -6.15
C SER A 186 -7.17 2.99 -6.09
N PRO A 187 -6.66 3.37 -4.90
CA PRO A 187 -5.60 4.37 -4.77
C PRO A 187 -4.23 3.96 -5.35
N PHE A 188 -4.00 2.66 -5.54
CA PHE A 188 -2.64 2.13 -5.53
C PHE A 188 -1.87 2.29 -6.83
N LEU A 189 -2.55 2.50 -7.97
CA LEU A 189 -1.88 2.84 -9.22
C LEU A 189 -1.28 4.25 -9.15
N ALA A 190 -2.04 5.22 -8.63
CA ALA A 190 -1.55 6.58 -8.38
C ALA A 190 -0.39 6.61 -7.39
N PHE A 191 -0.49 5.83 -6.30
CA PHE A 191 0.59 5.62 -5.34
C PHE A 191 1.87 5.14 -6.05
N ALA A 192 1.79 3.99 -6.74
CA ALA A 192 2.94 3.34 -7.34
C ALA A 192 3.59 4.22 -8.41
N ARG A 193 2.79 4.99 -9.16
CA ARG A 193 3.29 5.93 -10.17
C ARG A 193 4.13 7.03 -9.55
N MET A 194 3.67 7.61 -8.45
CA MET A 194 4.43 8.64 -7.78
C MET A 194 5.73 8.08 -7.20
N ILE A 195 5.68 6.88 -6.58
CA ILE A 195 6.89 6.19 -6.10
C ILE A 195 7.88 5.99 -7.25
N LYS A 196 7.46 5.28 -8.32
CA LYS A 196 8.31 4.99 -9.48
C LYS A 196 8.95 6.26 -10.05
N ARG A 197 8.18 7.32 -10.25
CA ARG A 197 8.69 8.58 -10.84
C ARG A 197 9.67 9.31 -9.93
N LYS A 198 9.57 9.13 -8.62
CA LYS A 198 10.41 9.80 -7.62
C LYS A 198 11.64 9.01 -7.24
N THR A 199 11.60 7.68 -7.32
CA THR A 199 12.72 6.79 -6.97
C THR A 199 13.45 6.27 -8.20
N GLY A 200 12.79 6.21 -9.35
CA GLY A 200 13.29 5.55 -10.57
C GLY A 200 13.15 4.03 -10.54
N TYR A 201 12.65 3.44 -9.45
CA TYR A 201 12.54 1.99 -9.30
C TYR A 201 11.20 1.47 -9.84
N PRO A 202 11.18 0.31 -10.50
CA PRO A 202 9.96 -0.43 -10.75
C PRO A 202 9.19 -0.70 -9.44
N VAL A 203 7.87 -0.76 -9.54
CA VAL A 203 6.99 -1.00 -8.39
C VAL A 203 6.11 -2.21 -8.69
N GLY A 204 6.15 -3.20 -7.80
CA GLY A 204 5.26 -4.36 -7.83
C GLY A 204 4.19 -4.22 -6.76
N LEU A 205 2.94 -4.45 -7.14
CA LEU A 205 1.79 -4.38 -6.25
C LEU A 205 1.27 -5.79 -6.01
N VAL A 206 1.12 -6.15 -4.74
CA VAL A 206 0.65 -7.47 -4.30
C VAL A 206 -0.74 -7.29 -3.70
N GLN A 207 -1.79 -7.57 -4.48
CA GLN A 207 -3.17 -7.37 -4.05
C GLN A 207 -3.64 -8.55 -3.18
N THR A 208 -4.05 -8.25 -1.94
CA THR A 208 -4.54 -9.25 -0.98
C THR A 208 -5.84 -8.84 -0.27
N ALA A 209 -6.30 -7.60 -0.47
CA ALA A 209 -7.47 -7.04 0.19
C ALA A 209 -8.76 -7.82 -0.10
N LEU A 210 -9.77 -7.69 0.77
CA LEU A 210 -11.09 -8.27 0.56
C LEU A 210 -12.20 -7.36 1.08
N GLY A 211 -13.18 -7.04 0.23
CA GLY A 211 -14.40 -6.33 0.60
C GLY A 211 -15.10 -6.85 1.86
N GLY A 212 -15.45 -5.94 2.77
CA GLY A 212 -16.16 -6.27 4.01
C GLY A 212 -15.33 -6.96 5.10
N SER A 213 -14.05 -7.25 4.88
CA SER A 213 -13.23 -7.95 5.87
C SER A 213 -13.02 -7.13 7.16
N PRO A 214 -13.30 -7.71 8.34
CA PRO A 214 -12.96 -7.13 9.63
C PRO A 214 -11.47 -7.33 9.97
N LEU A 215 -10.95 -6.57 10.93
CA LEU A 215 -9.55 -6.66 11.36
C LEU A 215 -9.17 -8.08 11.83
N ARG A 216 -10.10 -8.79 12.46
CA ARG A 216 -9.89 -10.17 12.95
C ARG A 216 -9.44 -11.16 11.87
N SER A 217 -9.85 -10.96 10.62
CA SER A 217 -9.43 -11.82 9.49
C SER A 217 -7.97 -11.59 9.09
N TRP A 218 -7.39 -10.45 9.50
CA TRP A 218 -6.01 -10.04 9.25
C TRP A 218 -5.07 -10.24 10.44
N ASN A 219 -5.61 -10.55 11.62
CA ASN A 219 -4.84 -10.82 12.82
C ASN A 219 -4.69 -12.34 13.05
N PRO A 220 -3.46 -12.92 13.02
CA PRO A 220 -3.26 -14.35 13.27
C PRO A 220 -3.59 -14.78 14.71
N GLN A 221 -3.66 -13.85 15.67
CA GLN A 221 -4.11 -14.14 17.03
C GLN A 221 -5.64 -14.21 17.15
N GLU A 222 -6.36 -13.85 16.08
CA GLU A 222 -7.82 -13.94 15.97
C GLU A 222 -8.21 -15.00 14.90
N GLU A 223 -8.81 -14.58 13.78
CA GLU A 223 -9.21 -15.50 12.70
C GLU A 223 -8.07 -15.74 11.69
N GLY A 224 -7.38 -14.67 11.29
CA GLY A 224 -6.16 -14.72 10.49
C GLY A 224 -6.27 -15.40 9.12
N THR A 225 -7.46 -15.55 8.55
CA THR A 225 -7.68 -16.19 7.24
C THR A 225 -7.01 -15.41 6.11
N LEU A 226 -7.26 -14.10 6.02
CA LEU A 226 -6.66 -13.22 5.02
C LEU A 226 -5.18 -12.99 5.28
N TYR A 227 -4.78 -12.96 6.55
CA TYR A 227 -3.36 -12.93 6.92
C TYR A 227 -2.58 -14.09 6.33
N ARG A 228 -3.03 -15.33 6.56
CA ARG A 228 -2.36 -16.54 6.07
C ARG A 228 -2.30 -16.56 4.54
N ASN A 229 -3.37 -16.13 3.87
CA ASN A 229 -3.37 -15.98 2.42
C ASN A 229 -2.33 -14.94 1.95
N MET A 230 -2.29 -13.76 2.59
CA MET A 230 -1.31 -12.70 2.29
C MET A 230 0.13 -13.20 2.45
N VAL A 231 0.45 -13.90 3.55
CA VAL A 231 1.79 -14.47 3.75
C VAL A 231 2.14 -15.45 2.63
N ASN A 232 1.22 -16.34 2.24
CA ASN A 232 1.46 -17.29 1.15
C ASN A 232 1.72 -16.57 -0.19
N ILE A 233 0.97 -15.50 -0.47
CA ILE A 233 1.14 -14.69 -1.68
C ILE A 233 2.51 -14.00 -1.65
N VAL A 234 2.90 -13.39 -0.53
CA VAL A 234 4.22 -12.75 -0.37
C VAL A 234 5.36 -13.76 -0.54
N GLN A 235 5.23 -14.98 -0.01
CA GLN A 235 6.22 -16.05 -0.21
C GLN A 235 6.35 -16.44 -1.69
N SER A 236 5.24 -16.42 -2.46
CA SER A 236 5.27 -16.72 -3.89
C SER A 236 6.04 -15.70 -4.74
N VAL A 237 6.26 -14.49 -4.21
CA VAL A 237 7.01 -13.40 -4.86
C VAL A 237 8.37 -13.12 -4.21
N GLY A 238 8.88 -14.06 -3.42
CA GLY A 238 10.22 -13.99 -2.83
C GLY A 238 10.27 -13.66 -1.33
N GLY A 239 9.13 -13.59 -0.66
CA GLY A 239 9.03 -13.56 0.80
C GLY A 239 9.37 -12.22 1.47
N THR A 240 9.81 -11.22 0.71
CA THR A 240 10.17 -9.90 1.22
C THR A 240 9.45 -8.79 0.46
N VAL A 241 9.06 -7.74 1.18
CA VAL A 241 8.32 -6.60 0.64
C VAL A 241 8.85 -5.30 1.24
N LYS A 242 8.62 -4.19 0.54
CA LYS A 242 9.04 -2.85 0.95
C LYS A 242 8.16 -2.24 2.03
N GLY A 243 6.88 -2.61 2.07
CA GLY A 243 5.91 -2.07 3.00
C GLY A 243 4.47 -2.51 2.70
N VAL A 244 3.58 -2.12 3.60
CA VAL A 244 2.15 -2.44 3.56
C VAL A 244 1.33 -1.17 3.36
N LEU A 245 0.41 -1.23 2.40
CA LEU A 245 -0.61 -0.22 2.13
C LEU A 245 -1.91 -0.73 2.75
N TRP A 246 -2.32 -0.13 3.87
CA TRP A 246 -3.41 -0.60 4.70
C TRP A 246 -4.61 0.34 4.65
N TYR A 247 -5.76 -0.16 4.23
CA TYR A 247 -7.01 0.60 4.32
C TYR A 247 -8.17 -0.30 4.76
N GLN A 248 -8.44 -0.26 6.06
CA GLN A 248 -9.44 -1.06 6.74
C GLN A 248 -10.01 -0.31 7.94
N GLY A 249 -11.21 -0.69 8.36
CA GLY A 249 -11.79 -0.28 9.64
C GLY A 249 -13.31 -0.24 9.64
N CYS A 250 -13.96 -0.07 8.48
CA CYS A 250 -15.39 0.18 8.43
C CYS A 250 -16.22 -0.99 9.00
N SER A 251 -15.73 -2.22 8.88
CA SER A 251 -16.41 -3.40 9.43
C SER A 251 -16.29 -3.52 10.96
N ASP A 252 -15.34 -2.82 11.57
CA ASP A 252 -15.08 -2.79 13.02
C ASP A 252 -15.72 -1.55 13.68
N CYS A 253 -16.48 -0.73 12.92
CA CYS A 253 -17.21 0.44 13.44
C CYS A 253 -18.50 0.04 14.17
N ASN A 254 -18.38 -0.82 15.18
CA ASN A 254 -19.47 -1.22 16.07
C ASN A 254 -19.03 -1.14 17.54
N PRO A 255 -19.97 -1.08 18.51
CA PRO A 255 -19.64 -0.89 19.92
C PRO A 255 -18.74 -1.99 20.52
N GLU A 256 -18.76 -3.20 19.97
CA GLU A 256 -17.98 -4.33 20.48
C GLU A 256 -16.51 -4.24 20.04
N GLU A 257 -16.25 -3.77 18.81
CA GLU A 257 -14.93 -3.88 18.17
C GLU A 257 -14.18 -2.54 18.08
N CYS A 258 -14.87 -1.39 18.06
CA CYS A 258 -14.23 -0.10 17.80
C CYS A 258 -13.26 0.31 18.92
N HIS A 259 -13.57 0.04 20.19
CA HIS A 259 -12.76 0.44 21.33
C HIS A 259 -11.42 -0.33 21.43
N THR A 260 -11.33 -1.52 20.85
CA THR A 260 -10.14 -2.38 20.90
C THR A 260 -9.34 -2.36 19.60
N TYR A 261 -9.76 -1.58 18.60
CA TYR A 261 -9.15 -1.59 17.27
C TYR A 261 -7.65 -1.31 17.29
N GLY A 262 -7.20 -0.27 18.00
CA GLY A 262 -5.78 0.09 18.05
C GLY A 262 -4.90 -0.99 18.69
N GLU A 263 -5.38 -1.63 19.75
CA GLU A 263 -4.68 -2.75 20.40
C GLU A 263 -4.56 -3.95 19.47
N ARG A 264 -5.67 -4.39 18.87
CA ARG A 264 -5.70 -5.51 17.92
C ARG A 264 -4.86 -5.21 16.67
N PHE A 265 -4.90 -3.98 16.17
CA PHE A 265 -4.08 -3.55 15.04
C PHE A 265 -2.58 -3.59 15.40
N GLY A 266 -2.20 -3.15 16.61
CA GLY A 266 -0.82 -3.23 17.09
C GLY A 266 -0.32 -4.67 17.23
N ALA A 267 -1.17 -5.57 17.74
CA ALA A 267 -0.89 -7.00 17.77
C ALA A 267 -0.67 -7.55 16.34
N MET A 268 -1.59 -7.26 15.42
CA MET A 268 -1.47 -7.64 14.01
C MET A 268 -0.15 -7.15 13.39
N VAL A 269 0.18 -5.86 13.51
CA VAL A 269 1.42 -5.29 12.97
C VAL A 269 2.65 -6.01 13.51
N SER A 270 2.66 -6.32 14.81
CA SER A 270 3.77 -7.04 15.46
C SER A 270 3.95 -8.46 14.90
N GLU A 271 2.86 -9.17 14.67
CA GLU A 271 2.87 -10.51 14.07
C GLU A 271 3.38 -10.48 12.62
N TRP A 272 2.92 -9.52 11.82
CA TRP A 272 3.34 -9.38 10.43
C TRP A 272 4.83 -9.04 10.32
N ARG A 273 5.33 -8.13 11.16
CA ARG A 273 6.76 -7.79 11.22
C ARG A 273 7.63 -8.99 11.54
N ARG A 274 7.18 -9.83 12.47
CA ARG A 274 7.89 -11.06 12.84
C ARG A 274 7.93 -12.06 11.69
N ASP A 275 6.77 -12.36 11.09
CA ASP A 275 6.66 -13.44 10.11
C ASP A 275 7.19 -13.03 8.73
N LEU A 276 7.15 -11.74 8.39
CA LEU A 276 7.83 -11.16 7.21
C LEU A 276 9.29 -10.78 7.47
N GLN A 277 9.79 -11.07 8.68
CA GLN A 277 11.19 -10.88 9.10
C GLN A 277 11.71 -9.44 8.92
N ASP A 278 10.84 -8.45 9.11
CA ASP A 278 11.17 -7.03 9.05
C ASP A 278 10.55 -6.31 10.26
N ALA A 279 11.37 -6.12 11.31
CA ALA A 279 10.95 -5.41 12.52
C ALA A 279 10.59 -3.94 12.27
N GLY A 280 11.04 -3.36 11.16
CA GLY A 280 10.77 -1.98 10.75
C GLY A 280 9.73 -1.87 9.65
N LEU A 281 9.00 -2.97 9.31
CA LEU A 281 8.11 -3.01 8.16
C LEU A 281 7.14 -1.81 8.19
N PRO A 282 7.18 -0.92 7.18
CA PRO A 282 6.34 0.27 7.15
C PRO A 282 4.87 -0.07 6.88
N PHE A 283 3.97 0.53 7.64
CA PHE A 283 2.53 0.51 7.38
C PHE A 283 2.06 1.93 7.04
N ILE A 284 1.62 2.11 5.80
CA ILE A 284 0.98 3.35 5.36
C ILE A 284 -0.51 3.14 5.43
N THR A 285 -1.16 3.77 6.40
CA THR A 285 -2.58 3.57 6.72
C THR A 285 -3.43 4.76 6.28
N VAL A 286 -4.74 4.55 6.16
CA VAL A 286 -5.71 5.59 5.80
C VAL A 286 -6.75 5.72 6.92
N GLN A 287 -6.94 6.92 7.47
CA GLN A 287 -8.03 7.19 8.39
C GLN A 287 -9.36 7.15 7.63
N LEU A 288 -10.39 6.51 8.18
CA LEU A 288 -11.64 6.27 7.47
C LEU A 288 -12.29 7.54 6.91
N ASN A 289 -12.82 7.42 5.70
CA ASN A 289 -13.67 8.44 5.10
C ASN A 289 -15.07 8.44 5.77
N ARG A 290 -15.98 9.29 5.30
CA ARG A 290 -17.38 9.37 5.72
C ARG A 290 -18.21 8.18 5.23
N HIS A 291 -19.31 7.93 5.94
CA HIS A 291 -20.31 6.93 5.63
C HIS A 291 -21.71 7.56 5.61
N THR A 292 -22.27 7.72 4.42
CA THR A 292 -23.48 8.52 4.16
C THR A 292 -24.76 7.71 4.03
N ALA A 293 -24.73 6.41 4.35
CA ALA A 293 -25.94 5.59 4.31
C ALA A 293 -27.04 6.21 5.19
N SER A 294 -28.31 5.92 4.89
CA SER A 294 -29.42 6.36 5.73
C SER A 294 -29.27 5.85 7.18
N PRO A 295 -29.79 6.53 8.21
CA PRO A 295 -29.59 6.11 9.60
C PRO A 295 -30.08 4.68 9.83
N ALA A 296 -29.23 3.87 10.47
CA ALA A 296 -29.73 2.68 11.17
C ALA A 296 -30.53 3.17 12.39
N MET A 297 -31.32 2.28 13.00
CA MET A 297 -31.79 2.54 14.37
C MET A 297 -30.55 2.85 15.23
N ASN A 298 -30.51 4.05 15.85
CA ASN A 298 -29.44 4.59 16.71
C ASN A 298 -28.24 5.29 16.02
N ASP A 299 -28.48 6.43 15.36
CA ASP A 299 -27.46 7.22 14.66
C ASP A 299 -26.30 7.68 15.56
N ALA A 300 -26.60 8.06 16.82
CA ALA A 300 -25.59 8.53 17.77
C ALA A 300 -24.57 7.43 18.15
N GLU A 301 -24.98 6.17 18.23
CA GLU A 301 -24.06 5.06 18.51
C GLU A 301 -23.19 4.73 17.30
N ALA A 302 -23.74 4.82 16.10
CA ALA A 302 -22.98 4.69 14.87
C ALA A 302 -21.92 5.79 14.76
N ASP A 303 -22.28 7.05 15.08
CA ASP A 303 -21.35 8.18 15.12
C ASP A 303 -20.23 7.97 16.14
N ARG A 304 -20.57 7.55 17.37
CA ARG A 304 -19.56 7.26 18.40
C ARG A 304 -18.64 6.12 18.00
N SER A 305 -19.16 5.05 17.40
CA SER A 305 -18.35 3.90 16.97
C SER A 305 -17.40 4.29 15.83
N TRP A 306 -17.88 5.09 14.88
CA TRP A 306 -17.09 5.59 13.75
C TRP A 306 -16.00 6.58 14.21
N GLY A 307 -16.36 7.52 15.09
CA GLY A 307 -15.45 8.48 15.70
C GLY A 307 -14.38 7.78 16.55
N THR A 308 -14.77 6.81 17.37
CA THR A 308 -13.85 5.97 18.15
C THR A 308 -12.86 5.28 17.24
N LEU A 309 -13.31 4.67 16.14
CA LEU A 309 -12.39 3.96 15.24
C LEU A 309 -11.42 4.90 14.52
N ARG A 310 -11.87 6.08 14.07
CA ARG A 310 -10.96 7.11 13.51
C ARG A 310 -9.92 7.57 14.53
N GLU A 311 -10.31 7.70 15.80
CA GLU A 311 -9.40 8.03 16.90
C GLU A 311 -8.37 6.91 17.15
N GLN A 312 -8.79 5.64 17.11
CA GLN A 312 -7.89 4.50 17.21
C GLN A 312 -6.87 4.47 16.05
N GLN A 313 -7.29 4.80 14.82
CA GLN A 313 -6.38 4.93 13.67
C GLN A 313 -5.38 6.08 13.84
N ARG A 314 -5.84 7.23 14.36
CA ARG A 314 -5.00 8.40 14.63
C ARG A 314 -3.95 8.09 15.69
N THR A 315 -4.36 7.52 16.81
CA THR A 315 -3.49 7.20 17.95
C THR A 315 -2.53 6.05 17.63
N ALA A 316 -2.94 5.04 16.86
CA ALA A 316 -2.04 3.98 16.40
C ALA A 316 -0.82 4.55 15.65
N ALA A 317 -1.02 5.54 14.77
CA ALA A 317 0.07 6.17 14.04
C ALA A 317 0.99 7.06 14.92
N LEU A 318 0.52 7.49 16.10
CA LEU A 318 1.34 8.20 17.08
C LEU A 318 2.15 7.25 17.98
N MET A 319 1.57 6.10 18.30
CA MET A 319 2.09 5.18 19.31
C MET A 319 2.95 4.06 18.71
N MET A 320 2.82 3.78 17.41
CA MET A 320 3.50 2.65 16.76
C MET A 320 4.56 3.14 15.77
N ASP A 321 5.80 2.71 15.98
CA ASP A 321 6.90 3.00 15.06
C ASP A 321 6.59 2.51 13.64
N HIS A 322 7.01 3.28 12.63
CA HIS A 322 6.81 3.01 11.20
C HIS A 322 5.35 2.78 10.76
N VAL A 323 4.38 3.20 11.58
CA VAL A 323 2.98 3.33 11.17
C VAL A 323 2.70 4.80 10.85
N THR A 324 2.07 5.05 9.71
CA THR A 324 1.64 6.39 9.32
C THR A 324 0.17 6.38 8.98
N VAL A 325 -0.50 7.53 9.11
CA VAL A 325 -1.92 7.68 8.76
C VAL A 325 -2.10 8.89 7.84
N VAL A 326 -2.87 8.71 6.77
CA VAL A 326 -3.30 9.81 5.89
C VAL A 326 -4.82 9.99 5.96
N PRO A 327 -5.34 11.22 5.85
CA PRO A 327 -6.77 11.47 5.90
C PRO A 327 -7.46 11.03 4.61
N ALA A 328 -8.71 10.59 4.72
CA ALA A 328 -9.62 10.42 3.58
C ALA A 328 -10.94 11.20 3.72
N ILE A 329 -11.20 11.88 4.83
CA ILE A 329 -12.52 12.43 5.17
C ILE A 329 -13.07 13.48 4.18
N ASP A 330 -12.18 14.19 3.51
CA ASP A 330 -12.49 15.18 2.47
C ASP A 330 -12.71 14.55 1.09
N CYS A 331 -12.35 13.29 0.90
CA CYS A 331 -12.39 12.63 -0.40
C CYS A 331 -13.83 12.35 -0.86
N PRO A 332 -14.17 12.58 -2.14
CA PRO A 332 -15.48 12.27 -2.68
C PRO A 332 -15.76 10.77 -2.70
N LEU A 333 -17.03 10.37 -2.55
CA LEU A 333 -17.49 8.98 -2.55
C LEU A 333 -18.17 8.59 -3.89
N SER A 334 -18.16 7.29 -4.20
CA SER A 334 -18.88 6.68 -5.33
C SER A 334 -20.29 6.23 -4.97
N ASP A 335 -20.47 5.86 -3.71
CA ASP A 335 -21.70 5.40 -3.09
C ASP A 335 -21.70 5.86 -1.63
N GLU A 336 -22.41 5.15 -0.76
CA GLU A 336 -22.56 5.55 0.64
C GLU A 336 -21.27 5.41 1.46
N ILE A 337 -20.27 4.64 1.03
CA ILE A 337 -19.09 4.29 1.86
C ILE A 337 -17.75 4.19 1.09
N HIS A 338 -17.80 3.97 -0.22
CA HIS A 338 -16.61 3.74 -1.04
C HIS A 338 -16.10 5.03 -1.67
N ASN A 339 -14.79 5.23 -1.64
CA ASN A 339 -14.14 6.37 -2.28
C ASN A 339 -14.43 6.40 -3.79
N SER A 340 -14.62 7.59 -4.33
CA SER A 340 -14.65 7.83 -5.78
C SER A 340 -13.25 7.64 -6.39
N PRO A 341 -13.16 7.43 -7.71
CA PRO A 341 -11.89 7.44 -8.41
C PRO A 341 -11.07 8.72 -8.15
N ALA A 342 -11.71 9.89 -8.10
CA ALA A 342 -11.05 11.16 -7.75
C ALA A 342 -10.52 11.15 -6.30
N GLY A 343 -11.28 10.64 -5.34
CA GLY A 343 -10.82 10.45 -3.96
C GLY A 343 -9.65 9.48 -3.85
N ASN A 344 -9.69 8.38 -4.61
CA ASN A 344 -8.61 7.40 -4.66
C ASN A 344 -7.30 7.99 -5.20
N LEU A 345 -7.35 8.90 -6.19
CA LEU A 345 -6.14 9.61 -6.66
C LEU A 345 -5.50 10.43 -5.53
N LEU A 346 -6.31 11.19 -4.77
CA LEU A 346 -5.83 11.98 -3.63
C LEU A 346 -5.23 11.09 -2.54
N ILE A 347 -5.91 9.99 -2.19
CA ILE A 347 -5.41 9.03 -1.19
C ILE A 347 -4.10 8.40 -1.67
N GLY A 348 -4.01 7.99 -2.93
CA GLY A 348 -2.81 7.41 -3.52
C GLY A 348 -1.61 8.36 -3.47
N GLU A 349 -1.82 9.65 -3.78
CA GLU A 349 -0.79 10.68 -3.66
C GLU A 349 -0.35 10.89 -2.20
N ARG A 350 -1.30 10.97 -1.26
CA ARG A 350 -1.01 11.12 0.17
C ARG A 350 -0.19 9.95 0.71
N MET A 351 -0.59 8.72 0.38
CA MET A 351 0.15 7.51 0.76
C MET A 351 1.56 7.51 0.13
N ALA A 352 1.70 7.96 -1.12
CA ALA A 352 3.01 8.00 -1.76
C ALA A 352 3.92 9.06 -1.14
N ARG A 353 3.40 10.23 -0.80
CA ARG A 353 4.15 11.26 -0.04
C ARG A 353 4.60 10.72 1.32
N ALA A 354 3.72 10.02 2.03
CA ALA A 354 4.07 9.39 3.30
C ALA A 354 5.20 8.37 3.11
N ALA A 355 5.07 7.45 2.17
CA ALA A 355 6.12 6.46 1.87
C ALA A 355 7.45 7.12 1.42
N LEU A 356 7.41 8.13 0.55
CA LEU A 356 8.61 8.85 0.11
C LEU A 356 9.35 9.52 1.28
N ALA A 357 8.62 10.09 2.24
CA ALA A 357 9.21 10.70 3.41
C ALA A 357 9.74 9.65 4.41
N THR A 358 8.94 8.63 4.75
CA THR A 358 9.25 7.72 5.86
C THR A 358 10.06 6.49 5.46
N VAL A 359 9.97 6.05 4.21
CA VAL A 359 10.66 4.84 3.70
C VAL A 359 11.84 5.20 2.81
N TYR A 360 11.73 6.26 2.01
CA TYR A 360 12.79 6.68 1.08
C TYR A 360 13.58 7.91 1.56
N GLY A 361 13.26 8.45 2.73
CA GLY A 361 14.00 9.57 3.35
C GLY A 361 13.94 10.88 2.56
N GLN A 362 12.94 11.07 1.69
CA GLN A 362 12.78 12.31 0.96
C GLN A 362 12.26 13.43 1.87
N ASN A 363 12.82 14.63 1.74
CA ASN A 363 12.37 15.80 2.48
C ASN A 363 11.05 16.35 1.90
N LEU A 364 9.93 15.75 2.30
CA LEU A 364 8.58 16.11 1.87
C LEU A 364 7.68 16.28 3.09
N HIS A 365 6.85 17.32 3.09
CA HIS A 365 5.76 17.42 4.06
C HIS A 365 4.68 16.38 3.73
N TYR A 366 4.36 15.49 4.66
CA TYR A 366 3.49 14.33 4.40
C TYR A 366 2.42 14.10 5.45
N ARG A 367 2.52 14.78 6.60
CA ARG A 367 1.58 14.60 7.72
C ARG A 367 0.40 15.55 7.55
N ALA A 368 -0.77 15.10 7.96
CA ALA A 368 -1.93 15.96 8.11
C ALA A 368 -1.88 16.64 9.49
N PRO A 369 -2.49 17.84 9.64
CA PRO A 369 -2.62 18.46 10.94
C PRO A 369 -3.28 17.53 11.96
N ILE A 370 -2.73 17.51 13.17
CA ILE A 370 -3.20 16.63 14.24
C ILE A 370 -3.37 17.42 15.53
N ILE A 371 -4.48 17.22 16.23
CA ILE A 371 -4.67 17.86 17.53
C ILE A 371 -3.57 17.41 18.51
N SER A 372 -2.91 18.39 19.13
CA SER A 372 -1.85 18.17 20.12
C SER A 372 -2.24 18.61 21.52
N ASN A 373 -3.17 19.56 21.64
CA ASN A 373 -3.61 20.09 22.93
C ASN A 373 -5.02 20.67 22.82
N ALA A 374 -5.76 20.63 23.93
CA ALA A 374 -7.02 21.34 24.09
C ALA A 374 -7.11 21.89 25.52
N ARG A 375 -7.45 23.17 25.67
CA ARG A 375 -7.54 23.83 26.99
C ARG A 375 -8.68 24.83 27.07
N LEU A 376 -9.15 25.09 28.29
CA LEU A 376 -10.01 26.24 28.54
C LEU A 376 -9.23 27.55 28.35
N SER A 377 -9.87 28.51 27.71
CA SER A 377 -9.34 29.84 27.42
C SER A 377 -10.45 30.90 27.55
N SER A 378 -10.12 32.16 27.31
CA SER A 378 -11.09 33.27 27.35
C SER A 378 -10.92 34.17 26.13
N ASP A 379 -12.03 34.57 25.52
CA ASP A 379 -12.00 35.55 24.44
C ASP A 379 -11.66 36.96 24.97
N ALA A 380 -11.44 37.91 24.07
CA ALA A 380 -11.10 39.29 24.43
C ALA A 380 -12.20 40.00 25.26
N ALA A 381 -13.44 39.48 25.26
CA ALA A 381 -14.56 40.00 26.04
C ALA A 381 -14.74 39.26 27.39
N GLY A 382 -13.86 38.31 27.72
CA GLY A 382 -13.91 37.51 28.94
C GLY A 382 -14.89 36.33 28.88
N GLY A 383 -15.39 35.97 27.71
CA GLY A 383 -16.22 34.79 27.50
C GLY A 383 -15.40 33.50 27.45
N THR A 384 -15.89 32.42 28.05
CA THR A 384 -15.24 31.11 28.01
C THR A 384 -15.12 30.60 26.58
N THR A 385 -13.93 30.12 26.23
CA THR A 385 -13.67 29.42 24.96
C THR A 385 -12.87 28.14 25.22
N VAL A 386 -12.92 27.20 24.29
CA VAL A 386 -12.02 26.05 24.23
C VAL A 386 -11.02 26.31 23.11
N GLU A 387 -9.74 26.24 23.43
CA GLU A 387 -8.64 26.47 22.50
C GLU A 387 -7.99 25.14 22.14
N LEU A 388 -7.87 24.87 20.84
CA LEU A 388 -7.27 23.67 20.26
C LEU A 388 -5.97 24.04 19.56
N GLU A 389 -4.89 23.35 19.87
CA GLU A 389 -3.61 23.49 19.16
C GLU A 389 -3.37 22.26 18.27
N PHE A 390 -2.90 22.50 17.05
CA PHE A 390 -2.60 21.46 16.08
C PHE A 390 -1.10 21.37 15.77
N GLY A 391 -0.55 20.17 15.90
CA GLY A 391 0.76 19.81 15.37
C GLY A 391 0.72 19.54 13.88
N ASP A 392 1.91 19.38 13.28
CA ASP A 392 2.10 18.99 11.88
C ASP A 392 1.42 19.92 10.84
N VAL A 393 1.15 21.17 11.21
CA VAL A 393 0.68 22.20 10.28
C VAL A 393 1.86 22.69 9.43
N GLY A 394 1.86 22.35 8.14
CA GLY A 394 2.89 22.76 7.20
C GLY A 394 2.92 24.26 6.97
N GLY A 395 1.82 24.80 6.46
CA GLY A 395 1.60 26.22 6.23
C GLY A 395 0.91 26.87 7.42
N TYR A 396 -0.37 27.16 7.28
CA TYR A 396 -1.30 27.57 8.34
C TYR A 396 -2.67 26.94 8.11
N LEU A 397 -3.50 26.86 9.15
CA LEU A 397 -4.87 26.36 9.03
C LEU A 397 -5.75 27.37 8.29
N LEU A 398 -6.51 26.88 7.31
CA LEU A 398 -7.49 27.67 6.57
C LEU A 398 -8.88 27.03 6.66
N HIS A 399 -9.90 27.87 6.62
CA HIS A 399 -11.30 27.44 6.55
C HIS A 399 -11.85 27.73 5.15
N THR A 400 -12.41 26.71 4.51
CA THR A 400 -13.15 26.85 3.25
C THR A 400 -14.59 26.46 3.49
N GLY A 401 -15.55 27.39 3.31
CA GLY A 401 -16.98 27.06 3.39
C GLY A 401 -17.78 27.89 4.40
N PRO A 402 -19.06 27.54 4.61
CA PRO A 402 -19.89 28.11 5.67
C PRO A 402 -19.35 27.75 7.06
N SER A 403 -19.58 28.61 8.06
CA SER A 403 -19.08 28.44 9.44
C SER A 403 -19.74 27.31 10.25
N GLN A 404 -20.32 26.30 9.59
CA GLN A 404 -20.86 25.13 10.31
C GLN A 404 -19.71 24.43 11.03
N SER A 405 -19.90 24.17 12.32
CA SER A 405 -18.87 23.52 13.13
C SER A 405 -18.74 22.05 12.73
N VAL A 406 -17.50 21.62 12.51
CA VAL A 406 -17.11 20.18 12.51
C VAL A 406 -16.70 19.72 13.91
N PHE A 407 -16.76 20.62 14.89
CA PHE A 407 -16.41 20.36 16.28
C PHE A 407 -17.66 20.26 17.16
N THR A 408 -17.62 19.35 18.11
CA THR A 408 -18.63 19.20 19.17
C THR A 408 -17.92 19.15 20.51
N LEU A 409 -18.43 19.88 21.49
CA LEU A 409 -17.97 19.80 22.87
C LEU A 409 -18.86 18.82 23.64
N GLU A 410 -18.30 18.10 24.60
CA GLU A 410 -19.04 17.15 25.43
C GLU A 410 -18.59 17.31 26.88
N ASP A 411 -19.55 17.51 27.79
CA ASP A 411 -19.32 17.69 29.21
C ASP A 411 -20.20 16.74 30.05
N GLU A 412 -20.24 16.90 31.38
CA GLU A 412 -21.04 15.99 32.25
C GLU A 412 -22.54 15.99 31.96
N ASP A 413 -23.07 17.05 31.34
CA ASP A 413 -24.48 17.17 30.94
C ASP A 413 -24.71 16.68 29.49
N GLY A 414 -23.66 16.19 28.80
CA GLY A 414 -23.68 15.68 27.44
C GLY A 414 -23.20 16.70 26.40
N ASN A 415 -23.66 16.55 25.15
CA ASN A 415 -23.21 17.40 24.05
C ASN A 415 -23.52 18.89 24.31
N VAL A 416 -22.56 19.74 23.95
CA VAL A 416 -22.61 21.20 23.98
C VAL A 416 -22.49 21.71 22.55
N ASP A 417 -23.52 22.42 22.09
CA ASP A 417 -23.52 23.06 20.78
C ASP A 417 -22.38 24.08 20.67
N VAL A 418 -21.79 24.19 19.48
CA VAL A 418 -20.78 25.21 19.17
C VAL A 418 -21.48 26.43 18.56
N LEU A 419 -21.42 27.58 19.24
CA LEU A 419 -22.00 28.84 18.73
C LEU A 419 -21.16 29.44 17.62
N GLU A 420 -19.85 29.39 17.80
CA GLU A 420 -18.87 30.01 16.94
C GLU A 420 -17.55 29.28 17.08
N TRP A 421 -16.80 29.20 15.99
CA TRP A 421 -15.41 28.80 16.03
C TRP A 421 -14.61 29.64 15.05
N TYR A 422 -13.33 29.84 15.34
CA TYR A 422 -12.44 30.61 14.47
C TYR A 422 -10.99 30.14 14.59
N ILE A 423 -10.21 30.40 13.54
CA ILE A 423 -8.78 30.11 13.50
C ILE A 423 -8.02 31.34 13.96
N SER A 424 -7.01 31.14 14.81
CA SER A 424 -6.05 32.18 15.18
C SER A 424 -4.62 31.67 14.94
N GLY A 425 -3.72 32.61 14.60
CA GLY A 425 -2.33 32.27 14.33
C GLY A 425 -2.16 31.27 13.18
N LYS A 426 -1.20 30.36 13.34
CA LYS A 426 -0.85 29.36 12.33
C LYS A 426 -1.69 28.08 12.47
N ASP A 427 -1.97 27.67 13.69
CA ASP A 427 -2.31 26.29 14.05
C ASP A 427 -3.31 26.18 15.20
N THR A 428 -3.95 27.29 15.57
CA THR A 428 -4.85 27.35 16.73
C THR A 428 -6.30 27.54 16.28
N ILE A 429 -7.22 26.81 16.90
CA ILE A 429 -8.67 26.95 16.72
C ILE A 429 -9.32 27.28 18.05
N HIS A 430 -10.22 28.25 18.08
CA HIS A 430 -11.04 28.58 19.24
C HIS A 430 -12.48 28.17 19.00
N ILE A 431 -13.13 27.62 20.03
CA ILE A 431 -14.51 27.17 20.04
C ILE A 431 -15.27 27.88 21.15
N LYS A 432 -16.40 28.49 20.82
CA LYS A 432 -17.30 29.14 21.77
C LYS A 432 -18.47 28.21 22.11
N PRO A 433 -18.62 27.80 23.38
CA PRO A 433 -19.68 26.88 23.79
C PRO A 433 -21.05 27.56 23.82
N GLY A 434 -22.11 26.80 23.52
CA GLY A 434 -23.51 27.22 23.55
C GLY A 434 -24.11 27.39 24.94
N ARG A 435 -23.47 26.79 25.95
CA ARG A 435 -23.86 26.90 27.36
C ARG A 435 -22.64 26.87 28.28
N PRO A 436 -22.77 27.28 29.55
CA PRO A 436 -21.71 27.11 30.54
C PRO A 436 -21.31 25.63 30.69
N LEU A 437 -20.01 25.37 30.65
CA LEU A 437 -19.42 24.03 30.68
C LEU A 437 -19.42 23.46 32.12
N GLN A 438 -19.69 22.16 32.25
CA GLN A 438 -19.77 21.45 33.54
C GLN A 438 -18.75 20.31 33.64
N GLY A 439 -17.96 20.29 34.71
CA GLY A 439 -17.14 19.14 35.07
C GLY A 439 -16.09 18.75 34.03
N GLN A 440 -15.95 17.45 33.80
CA GLN A 440 -14.99 16.92 32.83
C GLN A 440 -15.41 17.23 31.38
N LEU A 441 -14.48 17.74 30.58
CA LEU A 441 -14.76 18.26 29.24
C LEU A 441 -13.92 17.54 28.19
N TYR A 442 -14.58 17.22 27.07
CA TYR A 442 -13.98 16.65 25.88
C TYR A 442 -14.35 17.45 24.64
N VAL A 443 -13.49 17.37 23.64
CA VAL A 443 -13.74 17.93 22.31
C VAL A 443 -13.63 16.84 21.25
N ASN A 444 -14.57 16.87 20.33
CA ASN A 444 -14.68 15.98 19.19
C ASN A 444 -14.44 16.78 17.91
N GLY A 445 -13.68 16.24 16.97
CA GLY A 445 -13.40 16.84 15.67
C GLY A 445 -13.78 15.88 14.55
N ALA A 446 -14.86 16.20 13.83
CA ALA A 446 -15.37 15.42 12.71
C ALA A 446 -15.57 13.92 13.05
N TYR A 447 -16.12 13.65 14.23
CA TYR A 447 -16.24 12.29 14.76
C TYR A 447 -17.41 11.51 14.14
N GLU A 448 -18.48 12.21 13.75
CA GLU A 448 -19.67 11.63 13.16
C GLU A 448 -19.33 10.79 11.92
N ARG A 449 -20.17 9.80 11.61
CA ARG A 449 -20.03 8.98 10.40
C ARG A 449 -20.03 9.85 9.15
N ASN A 450 -20.83 10.91 9.15
CA ASN A 450 -20.99 11.84 8.04
C ASN A 450 -21.01 13.30 8.55
N PRO A 451 -19.85 13.82 8.98
CA PRO A 451 -19.76 15.16 9.52
C PRO A 451 -19.89 16.21 8.40
N ALA A 452 -20.01 17.49 8.78
CA ALA A 452 -20.06 18.59 7.82
C ALA A 452 -18.85 18.58 6.85
N ALA A 453 -19.09 18.96 5.59
CA ALA A 453 -18.13 18.76 4.50
C ALA A 453 -16.93 19.73 4.49
N TYR A 454 -16.86 20.69 5.42
CA TYR A 454 -15.94 21.82 5.39
C TYR A 454 -14.99 21.76 6.59
N PHE A 455 -13.83 21.13 6.38
CA PHE A 455 -12.82 20.94 7.41
C PHE A 455 -11.78 22.08 7.38
N PRO A 456 -11.17 22.42 8.52
CA PRO A 456 -9.90 23.14 8.52
C PRO A 456 -8.86 22.34 7.72
N LEU A 457 -8.21 23.02 6.77
CA LEU A 457 -7.18 22.43 5.91
C LEU A 457 -5.82 23.05 6.21
N ASP A 458 -4.75 22.30 6.01
CA ASP A 458 -3.40 22.87 5.95
C ASP A 458 -3.18 23.60 4.63
N SER A 459 -2.74 24.87 4.67
CA SER A 459 -2.49 25.67 3.46
C SER A 459 -1.34 25.15 2.58
N LEU A 460 -0.45 24.30 3.12
CA LEU A 460 0.66 23.74 2.34
C LEU A 460 0.24 22.48 1.57
N THR A 461 -0.46 21.57 2.22
CA THR A 461 -0.82 20.27 1.63
C THR A 461 -2.27 20.16 1.20
N TYR A 462 -3.13 21.07 1.65
CA TYR A 462 -4.59 21.00 1.52
C TYR A 462 -5.17 19.71 2.08
N MET A 463 -4.47 19.04 3.00
CA MET A 463 -5.03 17.95 3.78
C MET A 463 -5.90 18.49 4.91
N PRO A 464 -7.04 17.87 5.20
CA PRO A 464 -7.83 18.21 6.37
C PRO A 464 -7.10 17.79 7.65
N VAL A 465 -7.46 18.43 8.77
CA VAL A 465 -7.13 17.91 10.10
C VAL A 465 -7.59 16.45 10.22
N LEU A 466 -6.79 15.60 10.87
CA LEU A 466 -7.25 14.24 11.20
C LEU A 466 -8.43 14.33 12.17
N SER A 467 -9.45 13.51 11.94
CA SER A 467 -10.56 13.39 12.89
C SER A 467 -10.05 12.85 14.22
N PHE A 468 -10.66 13.32 15.30
CA PHE A 468 -10.38 12.88 16.66
C PHE A 468 -11.68 12.81 17.45
N TYR A 469 -11.72 11.93 18.43
CA TYR A 469 -12.89 11.69 19.26
C TYR A 469 -12.49 11.61 20.73
N HIS A 470 -13.29 12.26 21.57
CA HIS A 470 -13.16 12.27 23.02
C HIS A 470 -11.77 12.77 23.49
N PHE A 471 -11.26 13.84 22.86
CA PHE A 471 -9.99 14.44 23.22
C PHE A 471 -10.16 15.30 24.49
N PRO A 472 -9.38 15.08 25.55
CA PRO A 472 -9.58 15.78 26.83
C PRO A 472 -9.24 17.27 26.74
N VAL A 473 -10.05 18.10 27.38
CA VAL A 473 -9.79 19.54 27.53
C VAL A 473 -9.30 19.83 28.95
N HIS A 474 -8.16 20.52 29.06
CA HIS A 474 -7.47 20.79 30.33
C HIS A 474 -7.68 22.20 30.88
#